data_AF-X1MF84-F1
#
_entry.id   AF-X1MF84-F1
#
_cell.length_a   1.000
_cell.length_b   1.000
_cell.length_c   1.000
_cell.angle_alpha   90.00
_cell.angle_beta   90.00
_cell.angle_gamma   90.00
#
_symmetry.space_group_name_H-M   'P 1'
#
loop_
_entity.id
_entity.type
_entity.pdbx_description
1 polymer ?
#
loop_
_entity_poly.entity_id
_entity_poly.type
_entity_poly.pdbx_seq_one_letter_code
_entity_poly.pdbx_strand_id
1 'polypeptide(L)'
;VPTTIEAYQSIAEKIPYPLHIGITEAGTPRTGIIRSAVGISTLLYLGIGDTIRVSLTAHPREEVIAGYEILKSLNLRQHGPILVSCPSCGRAEVDIVKLAETVEEQLIKIS
;
A
#
# COMPACT_ATOMS: atom_id res chain seq x y z
N VAL A 1 13.71 6.36 2.15
CA VAL A 1 13.28 4.94 2.15
C VAL A 1 14.39 4.01 2.63
N PRO A 2 15.59 3.92 1.98
CA PRO A 2 16.62 2.96 2.41
C PRO A 2 17.04 3.15 3.88
N THR A 3 17.36 4.39 4.28
CA THR A 3 17.73 4.73 5.66
C THR A 3 16.65 4.35 6.67
N THR A 4 15.36 4.47 6.31
CA THR A 4 14.25 4.09 7.18
C THR A 4 14.21 2.58 7.37
N ILE A 5 14.42 1.81 6.29
CA ILE A 5 14.45 0.34 6.35
C ILE A 5 15.59 -0.11 7.25
N GLU A 6 16.80 0.40 7.02
CA GLU A 6 18.00 0.07 7.83
C GLU A 6 17.80 0.39 9.31
N ALA A 7 17.21 1.56 9.62
CA ALA A 7 16.92 1.95 10.99
C ALA A 7 15.93 1.00 11.69
N TYR A 8 14.85 0.62 11.00
CA TYR A 8 13.84 -0.30 11.57
C TYR A 8 14.36 -1.74 11.70
N GLN A 9 15.18 -2.22 10.76
CA GLN A 9 15.87 -3.50 10.93
C GLN A 9 16.78 -3.48 12.16
N SER A 10 17.59 -2.42 12.31
CA SER A 10 18.51 -2.30 13.44
C SER A 10 17.80 -2.21 14.80
N ILE A 11 16.68 -1.50 14.89
CA ILE A 11 15.94 -1.38 16.16
C ILE A 11 15.14 -2.64 16.50
N ALA A 12 14.58 -3.34 15.51
CA ALA A 12 13.81 -4.57 15.71
C ALA A 12 14.63 -5.68 16.38
N GLU A 13 15.94 -5.73 16.13
CA GLU A 13 16.85 -6.69 16.79
C GLU A 13 17.21 -6.29 18.23
N LYS A 14 17.00 -5.02 18.60
CA LYS A 14 17.42 -4.45 19.89
C LYS A 14 16.31 -4.38 20.92
N ILE A 15 15.05 -4.38 20.50
CA ILE A 15 13.90 -4.21 21.40
C ILE A 15 12.78 -5.20 21.10
N PRO A 16 12.07 -5.70 22.13
CA PRO A 16 10.92 -6.59 21.95
C PRO A 16 9.58 -5.83 21.88
N TYR A 17 9.60 -4.50 21.68
CA TYR A 17 8.38 -3.67 21.70
C TYR A 17 7.76 -3.55 20.30
N PRO A 18 6.42 -3.38 20.21
CA PRO A 18 5.76 -3.12 18.95
C PRO A 18 6.30 -1.87 18.23
N LEU A 19 6.43 -1.96 16.91
CA LEU A 19 6.95 -0.91 16.04
C LEU A 19 5.83 -0.29 15.19
N HIS A 20 5.65 1.02 15.34
CA HIS A 20 4.88 1.82 14.40
C HIS A 20 5.76 2.22 13.23
N ILE A 21 5.44 1.76 12.02
CA ILE A 21 6.25 2.01 10.83
C ILE A 21 5.54 2.93 9.85
N GLY A 22 6.32 3.74 9.14
CA GLY A 22 5.81 4.65 8.13
C GLY A 22 6.94 5.36 7.41
N ILE A 23 6.64 5.87 6.23
CA ILE A 23 7.51 6.78 5.50
C ILE A 23 6.95 8.19 5.68
N THR A 24 7.71 9.04 6.37
CA THR A 24 7.34 10.45 6.58
C THR A 24 7.59 11.25 5.31
N GLU A 25 6.81 12.33 5.13
CA GLU A 25 6.97 13.28 4.02
C GLU A 25 7.06 12.60 2.64
N ALA A 26 6.22 11.58 2.40
CA ALA A 26 6.33 10.79 1.17
C ALA A 26 6.00 11.62 -0.08
N GLY A 27 5.24 12.71 0.06
CA GLY A 27 4.90 13.67 -0.98
C GLY A 27 3.47 13.52 -1.50
N THR A 28 3.20 14.03 -2.70
CA THR A 28 1.89 13.95 -3.35
C THR A 28 1.48 12.50 -3.63
N PRO A 29 0.18 12.16 -3.72
CA PRO A 29 -0.31 10.77 -3.83
C PRO A 29 0.46 9.90 -4.82
N ARG A 30 0.63 10.37 -6.06
CA ARG A 30 1.30 9.60 -7.12
C ARG A 30 2.71 9.13 -6.76
N THR A 31 3.48 9.97 -6.07
CA THR A 31 4.88 9.65 -5.71
C THR A 31 5.01 9.13 -4.28
N GLY A 32 4.19 9.66 -3.38
CA GLY A 32 4.15 9.29 -1.96
C GLY A 32 3.65 7.87 -1.74
N ILE A 33 2.65 7.42 -2.52
CA ILE A 33 2.18 6.02 -2.46
C ILE A 33 3.31 5.07 -2.85
N ILE A 34 4.05 5.37 -3.93
CA ILE A 34 5.17 4.53 -4.37
C ILE A 34 6.25 4.46 -3.29
N ARG A 35 6.68 5.61 -2.74
CA ARG A 35 7.70 5.64 -1.68
C ARG A 35 7.25 4.90 -0.42
N SER A 36 5.99 5.10 -0.03
CA SER A 36 5.39 4.46 1.14
C SER A 36 5.27 2.96 0.96
N ALA A 37 4.77 2.50 -0.19
CA ALA A 37 4.65 1.08 -0.53
C ALA A 37 6.03 0.40 -0.54
N VAL A 38 7.04 1.00 -1.18
CA VAL A 38 8.39 0.42 -1.18
C VAL A 38 8.95 0.29 0.24
N GLY A 39 8.82 1.32 1.07
CA GLY A 39 9.37 1.31 2.43
C GLY A 39 8.60 0.39 3.40
N ILE A 40 7.29 0.58 3.48
CA ILE A 40 6.42 -0.16 4.42
C ILE A 40 6.35 -1.63 4.02
N SER A 41 6.12 -1.95 2.73
CA SER A 41 5.98 -3.34 2.31
C SER A 41 7.25 -4.15 2.52
N THR A 42 8.43 -3.52 2.34
CA THR A 42 9.72 -4.18 2.61
C THR A 42 9.85 -4.56 4.09
N LEU A 43 9.53 -3.64 5.00
CA LEU A 43 9.58 -3.91 6.44
C LEU A 43 8.58 -4.98 6.85
N LEU A 44 7.34 -4.88 6.38
CA LEU A 44 6.30 -5.86 6.67
C LEU A 44 6.63 -7.25 6.12
N TYR A 45 7.21 -7.34 4.92
CA TYR A 45 7.65 -8.60 4.34
C TYR A 45 8.75 -9.28 5.17
N LEU A 46 9.60 -8.49 5.84
CA LEU A 46 10.61 -8.97 6.79
C LEU A 46 10.03 -9.30 8.17
N GLY A 47 8.72 -9.17 8.37
CA GLY A 47 8.06 -9.39 9.67
C GLY A 47 8.26 -8.24 10.66
N ILE A 48 8.61 -7.04 10.20
CA ILE A 48 8.86 -5.86 11.03
C ILE A 48 7.70 -4.88 10.89
N GLY A 49 7.03 -4.59 12.00
CA GLY A 49 5.98 -3.57 12.10
C GLY A 49 4.64 -4.14 12.58
N ASP A 50 4.06 -3.48 13.58
CA ASP A 50 2.83 -3.89 14.26
C ASP A 50 1.65 -2.97 13.91
N THR A 51 1.97 -1.74 13.53
CA THR A 51 1.02 -0.76 13.01
C THR A 51 1.69 0.12 11.97
N ILE A 52 0.92 0.58 10.99
CA ILE A 52 1.44 1.36 9.87
C ILE A 52 0.75 2.71 9.74
N ARG A 53 1.48 3.71 9.22
CA ARG A 53 0.90 4.94 8.68
C ARG A 53 1.56 5.30 7.35
N VAL A 54 0.72 5.55 6.35
CA VAL A 54 1.12 6.18 5.10
C VAL A 54 1.03 7.69 5.28
N SER A 55 2.04 8.46 4.86
CA SER A 55 2.04 9.93 5.00
C SER A 55 2.03 10.61 3.63
N LEU A 56 0.88 11.12 3.20
CA LEU A 56 0.68 11.75 1.89
C LEU A 56 0.31 13.23 2.04
N THR A 57 0.72 14.04 1.07
CA THR A 57 0.21 15.40 0.90
C THR A 57 -1.15 15.36 0.18
N ALA A 58 -2.17 14.83 0.86
CA ALA A 58 -3.51 14.65 0.32
C ALA A 58 -4.56 14.53 1.44
N HIS A 59 -5.81 14.29 1.07
CA HIS A 59 -6.87 14.00 2.03
C HIS A 59 -6.52 12.73 2.83
N PRO A 60 -6.71 12.69 4.17
CA PRO A 60 -6.31 11.55 5.00
C PRO A 60 -6.93 10.21 4.60
N ARG A 61 -8.10 10.24 3.94
CA ARG A 61 -8.73 9.04 3.35
C ARG A 61 -7.79 8.31 2.39
N GLU A 62 -7.00 9.05 1.60
CA GLU A 62 -6.04 8.46 0.65
C GLU A 62 -4.92 7.71 1.39
N GLU A 63 -4.49 8.20 2.56
CA GLU A 63 -3.51 7.50 3.40
C GLU A 63 -4.07 6.15 3.89
N VAL A 64 -5.34 6.14 4.30
CA VAL A 64 -6.03 4.93 4.80
C VAL A 64 -6.20 3.90 3.67
N ILE A 65 -6.66 4.33 2.50
CA ILE A 65 -6.82 3.46 1.32
C ILE A 65 -5.47 2.84 0.95
N ALA A 66 -4.42 3.67 0.81
CA ALA A 66 -3.08 3.19 0.50
C ALA A 66 -2.54 2.20 1.55
N GLY A 67 -2.80 2.45 2.83
CA GLY A 67 -2.42 1.55 3.91
C GLY A 67 -3.09 0.18 3.81
N TYR A 68 -4.40 0.14 3.53
CA TYR A 68 -5.10 -1.13 3.31
C TYR A 68 -4.61 -1.87 2.07
N GLU A 69 -4.38 -1.17 0.96
CA GLU A 69 -3.88 -1.79 -0.28
C GLU A 69 -2.46 -2.37 -0.11
N ILE A 70 -1.60 -1.71 0.67
CA ILE A 70 -0.27 -2.27 1.05
C ILE A 70 -0.43 -3.58 1.83
N LEU A 71 -1.28 -3.60 2.87
CA LEU A 71 -1.50 -4.79 3.69
C LEU A 71 -2.13 -5.94 2.91
N LYS A 72 -3.08 -5.62 2.02
CA LYS A 72 -3.79 -6.56 1.15
C LYS A 72 -2.83 -7.21 0.15
N SER A 73 -1.93 -6.41 -0.45
CA SER A 73 -0.90 -6.88 -1.38
C SER A 73 0.09 -7.88 -0.75
N LEU A 74 0.28 -7.81 0.57
CA LEU A 74 1.10 -8.75 1.34
C LEU A 74 0.28 -9.87 2.00
N ASN A 75 -1.03 -9.96 1.74
CA ASN A 75 -1.96 -10.89 2.39
C ASN A 75 -1.99 -10.78 3.93
N LEU A 76 -1.60 -9.63 4.50
CA LEU A 76 -1.59 -9.40 5.95
C LEU A 76 -2.95 -8.96 6.48
N ARG A 77 -3.77 -8.33 5.64
CA ARG A 77 -5.14 -7.94 6.01
C ARG A 77 -6.05 -7.93 4.79
N GLN A 78 -7.28 -8.43 4.95
CA GLN A 78 -8.30 -8.38 3.92
C GLN A 78 -9.31 -7.28 4.29
N HIS A 79 -9.46 -6.30 3.40
CA HIS A 79 -10.44 -5.22 3.53
C HIS A 79 -10.98 -4.89 2.14
N GLY A 80 -12.30 -5.04 1.98
CA GLY A 80 -12.94 -4.93 0.67
C GLY A 80 -12.51 -6.02 -0.32
N PRO A 81 -13.11 -6.01 -1.52
CA PRO A 81 -12.75 -6.92 -2.61
C PRO A 81 -11.40 -6.54 -3.26
N ILE A 82 -10.68 -7.54 -3.81
CA ILE A 82 -9.49 -7.33 -4.67
C ILE A 82 -9.95 -7.38 -6.13
N LEU A 83 -9.80 -6.27 -6.86
CA LEU A 83 -9.94 -6.29 -8.31
C LEU A 83 -8.61 -6.69 -8.95
N VAL A 84 -8.61 -7.80 -9.68
CA VAL A 84 -7.48 -8.22 -10.50
C VAL A 84 -7.91 -8.17 -11.96
N SER A 85 -7.21 -7.36 -12.76
CA SER A 85 -7.49 -7.20 -14.19
C SER A 85 -6.27 -7.55 -15.03
N CYS A 86 -6.54 -8.05 -16.24
CA CYS A 86 -5.50 -8.21 -17.26
C CYS A 86 -5.07 -6.82 -17.75
N PRO A 87 -3.77 -6.57 -18.02
CA PRO A 87 -3.30 -5.29 -18.59
C PRO A 87 -3.83 -4.99 -20.01
N SER A 88 -4.69 -5.86 -20.57
CA SER A 88 -5.10 -5.92 -21.97
C SER A 88 -3.98 -6.37 -22.92
N CYS A 89 -4.37 -6.84 -24.11
CA CYS A 89 -3.48 -7.21 -25.20
C CYS A 89 -4.27 -7.27 -26.53
N GLY A 90 -3.61 -7.59 -27.65
CA GLY A 90 -4.27 -7.73 -28.96
C GLY A 90 -5.34 -8.84 -29.05
N ARG A 91 -5.53 -9.63 -27.99
CA ARG A 91 -6.59 -10.65 -27.88
C ARG A 91 -7.84 -10.13 -27.17
N ALA A 92 -7.85 -8.87 -26.72
CA ALA A 92 -8.98 -8.29 -26.02
C ALA A 92 -10.14 -8.06 -26.99
N GLU A 93 -11.29 -8.67 -26.70
CA GLU A 93 -12.54 -8.49 -27.47
C GLU A 93 -13.41 -7.35 -26.90
N VAL A 94 -13.05 -6.84 -25.73
CA VAL A 94 -13.74 -5.76 -25.02
C VAL A 94 -12.74 -4.75 -24.49
N ASP A 95 -13.22 -3.56 -24.16
CA ASP A 95 -12.41 -2.54 -23.47
C ASP A 95 -12.20 -2.93 -22.00
N ILE A 96 -11.19 -3.76 -21.77
CA ILE A 96 -10.82 -4.27 -20.44
C ILE A 96 -10.45 -3.12 -19.51
N VAL A 97 -9.81 -2.06 -20.02
CA VAL A 97 -9.37 -0.92 -19.21
C VAL A 97 -10.58 -0.18 -18.66
N LYS A 98 -11.50 0.21 -19.53
CA LYS A 98 -12.73 0.91 -19.12
C LYS A 98 -13.60 0.06 -18.20
N LEU A 99 -13.68 -1.25 -18.46
CA LEU A 99 -14.43 -2.17 -17.60
C LEU A 99 -13.82 -2.22 -16.19
N ALA A 100 -12.49 -2.36 -16.09
CA ALA A 100 -11.79 -2.39 -14.81
C ALA A 100 -11.98 -1.08 -14.03
N GLU A 101 -11.82 0.08 -14.67
CA GLU A 101 -12.06 1.39 -14.05
C GLU A 101 -13.50 1.52 -13.51
N THR A 102 -14.49 1.09 -14.30
CA THR A 102 -15.91 1.14 -13.90
C THR A 102 -16.17 0.26 -12.68
N VAL A 103 -15.57 -0.93 -12.63
CA VAL A 103 -15.70 -1.84 -11.50
C VAL A 103 -15.03 -1.24 -10.26
N GLU A 104 -13.79 -0.74 -10.39
CA GLU A 104 -13.05 -0.09 -9.30
C GLU A 104 -13.86 1.03 -8.65
N GLU A 105 -14.48 1.91 -9.45
CA GLU A 105 -15.34 2.99 -8.96
C GLU A 105 -16.54 2.50 -8.14
N GLN A 106 -17.11 1.34 -8.48
CA GLN A 106 -18.20 0.75 -7.69
C GLN A 106 -17.69 0.10 -6.41
N LEU A 107 -16.52 -0.54 -6.45
CA LEU A 107 -15.93 -1.20 -5.29
C LEU A 107 -15.56 -0.19 -4.20
N ILE A 108 -15.05 0.98 -4.56
CA ILE A 108 -14.75 2.08 -3.61
C ILE A 108 -15.98 2.53 -2.80
N LYS A 109 -17.21 2.33 -3.30
CA LYS A 109 -18.44 2.72 -2.59
C LYS A 109 -18.86 1.75 -1.50
N ILE A 110 -18.39 0.51 -1.56
CA ILE A 110 -18.74 -0.58 -0.63
C ILE A 110 -17.56 -1.02 0.25
N SER A 111 -16.42 -0.32 0.13
CA SER A 111 -15.21 -0.51 0.93
C SER A 111 -15.15 0.54 2.02
#